data_AF-A0A250G192-F1
#
_entry.id   AF-A0A250G192-F1
#
_cell.length_a   1.000
_cell.length_b   1.000
_cell.length_c   1.000
_cell.angle_alpha   90.00
_cell.angle_beta   90.00
_cell.angle_gamma   90.00
#
_symmetry.space_group_name_H-M   'P 1'
#
loop_
_entity.id
_entity.type
_entity.pdbx_description
1 polymer ?
#
loop_
_entity_poly.entity_id
_entity_poly.type
_entity_poly.pdbx_seq_one_letter_code
_entity_poly.pdbx_strand_id
1 'polypeptide(L)'
;MTKDENLNLYLKKKIKCFMEEKLFLLLLYLLPLLAVLVLIGITYFLYDYLSKKYPNKYYKYFAFIPIVLLGYWVYSSIFPDSDFYKADYKEVTQLNFPKEAKFIYKDATFPDHFGDYTSVFLFETTPEAFKELENQLSVLEFNQVQDSVFLAANTIAPALNRTNRNLTKQYVSGETDKRFYIGLFDDAKTILICRESW
;
A
#
# COMPACT_ATOMS: atom_id res chain seq x y z
N MET A 1 17.36 48.06 14.97
CA MET A 1 16.18 47.23 15.23
C MET A 1 15.98 47.15 16.73
N THR A 2 14.94 47.77 17.27
CA THR A 2 14.71 47.87 18.72
C THR A 2 14.15 46.56 19.27
N LYS A 3 14.33 46.32 20.58
CA LYS A 3 13.86 45.09 21.26
C LYS A 3 12.36 44.83 21.05
N ASP A 4 11.58 45.90 20.91
CA ASP A 4 10.13 45.86 20.68
C ASP A 4 9.75 45.47 19.24
N GLU A 5 10.56 45.80 18.23
CA GLU A 5 10.33 45.37 16.84
C GLU A 5 10.52 43.86 16.69
N ASN A 6 11.56 43.31 17.33
CA ASN A 6 11.83 41.87 17.33
C ASN A 6 10.74 41.08 18.07
N LEU A 7 10.21 41.61 19.19
CA LEU A 7 9.11 41.00 19.91
C LEU A 7 7.82 40.97 19.07
N ASN A 8 7.50 42.07 18.39
CA ASN A 8 6.35 42.14 17.49
C ASN A 8 6.46 41.18 16.30
N LEU A 9 7.66 41.05 15.71
CA LEU A 9 7.89 40.10 14.62
C LEU A 9 7.75 38.65 15.08
N TYR A 10 8.28 38.32 16.26
CA TYR A 10 8.13 37.00 16.87
C TYR A 10 6.66 36.66 17.16
N LEU A 11 5.91 37.59 17.76
CA LEU A 11 4.48 37.40 18.05
C LEU A 11 3.66 37.21 16.78
N LYS A 12 3.89 38.02 15.73
CA LYS A 12 3.23 37.84 14.43
C LYS A 12 3.52 36.48 13.81
N LYS A 13 4.78 36.03 13.84
CA LYS A 13 5.17 34.71 13.31
C LYS A 13 4.51 33.57 14.11
N LYS A 14 4.46 33.70 15.43
CA LYS A 14 3.83 32.72 16.32
C LYS A 14 2.32 32.65 16.12
N ILE A 15 1.63 33.78 16.00
CA ILE A 15 0.18 33.84 15.73
C ILE A 15 -0.14 33.26 14.35
N LYS A 16 0.65 33.59 13.32
CA LYS A 16 0.48 33.04 11.98
C LYS A 16 0.62 31.51 11.98
N CYS A 17 1.68 30.98 12.59
CA CYS A 17 1.91 29.54 12.71
C CYS A 17 0.76 28.84 13.47
N PHE A 18 0.30 29.41 14.59
CA PHE A 18 -0.81 28.88 15.36
C PHE A 18 -2.15 28.90 14.59
N MET A 19 -2.39 29.93 13.78
CA MET A 19 -3.58 30.03 12.95
C MET A 19 -3.54 29.04 11.77
N GLU A 20 -2.37 28.85 11.15
CA GLU A 20 -2.15 27.85 10.09
C GLU A 20 -2.37 26.43 10.61
N GLU A 21 -1.85 26.10 11.80
CA GLU A 21 -2.07 24.81 12.45
C GLU A 21 -3.56 24.54 12.72
N LYS A 22 -4.28 25.52 13.29
CA LYS A 22 -5.72 25.39 13.54
C LYS A 22 -6.54 25.29 12.25
N LEU A 23 -6.17 26.05 11.23
CA LEU A 23 -6.83 25.99 9.92
C LEU A 23 -6.62 24.62 9.27
N PHE A 24 -5.40 24.08 9.34
CA PHE A 24 -5.08 22.74 8.85
C PHE A 24 -5.91 21.68 9.56
N LEU A 25 -5.96 21.71 10.90
CA LEU A 25 -6.79 20.79 11.68
C LEU A 25 -8.28 20.92 11.30
N LEU A 26 -8.80 22.14 11.15
CA LEU A 26 -10.18 22.35 10.72
C LEU A 26 -10.46 21.72 9.35
N LEU A 27 -9.58 21.96 8.37
CA LEU A 27 -9.72 21.40 7.03
C LEU A 27 -9.64 19.87 7.02
N LEU A 28 -8.78 19.29 7.84
CA LEU A 28 -8.62 17.85 8.00
C LEU A 28 -9.94 17.17 8.42
N TYR A 29 -10.76 17.82 9.25
CA TYR A 29 -12.06 17.29 9.65
C TYR A 29 -13.21 17.72 8.72
N LEU A 30 -13.16 18.93 8.15
CA LEU A 30 -14.24 19.47 7.34
C LEU A 30 -14.36 18.79 5.97
N LEU A 31 -13.23 18.50 5.32
CA LEU A 31 -13.19 17.84 4.01
C LEU A 31 -13.87 16.46 3.99
N PRO A 32 -13.53 15.51 4.88
CA PRO A 32 -14.18 14.20 4.89
C PRO A 32 -15.67 14.32 5.25
N LEU A 33 -16.04 15.23 6.16
CA LEU A 33 -17.44 15.49 6.48
C LEU A 33 -18.22 15.96 5.24
N LEU A 34 -17.65 16.90 4.48
CA LEU A 34 -18.26 17.42 3.27
C LEU A 34 -18.38 16.32 2.19
N ALA A 35 -17.36 15.46 2.04
CA ALA A 35 -17.42 14.33 1.12
C ALA A 35 -18.56 13.36 1.47
N VAL A 36 -18.76 13.05 2.75
CA VAL A 36 -19.88 12.22 3.23
C VAL A 36 -21.23 12.88 2.94
N LEU A 37 -21.37 14.19 3.19
CA LEU A 37 -22.60 14.92 2.89
C LEU A 37 -22.92 14.94 1.39
N VAL A 38 -21.91 15.11 0.54
CA VAL A 38 -22.05 15.03 -0.92
C VAL A 38 -22.53 13.64 -1.34
N LEU A 39 -21.96 12.57 -0.78
CA LEU A 39 -22.36 11.18 -1.08
C LEU A 39 -23.82 10.90 -0.67
N ILE A 40 -24.23 11.39 0.50
CA ILE A 40 -25.62 11.32 0.97
C ILE A 40 -26.53 12.10 0.01
N GLY A 41 -26.13 13.30 -0.39
CA GLY A 41 -26.88 14.14 -1.33
C GLY A 41 -27.07 13.46 -2.70
N ILE A 42 -26.02 12.86 -3.25
CA ILE A 42 -26.08 12.09 -4.51
C ILE A 42 -27.04 10.90 -4.37
N THR A 43 -26.91 10.13 -3.28
CA THR A 43 -27.76 8.97 -3.00
C THR A 43 -29.24 9.39 -2.88
N TYR A 44 -29.51 10.47 -2.15
CA TYR A 44 -30.85 11.03 -1.98
C TYR A 44 -31.43 11.50 -3.31
N PHE A 45 -30.67 12.27 -4.11
CA PHE A 45 -31.12 12.77 -5.40
C PHE A 45 -31.43 11.63 -6.39
N LEU A 46 -30.57 10.61 -6.44
CA LEU A 46 -30.82 9.40 -7.23
C LEU A 46 -32.05 8.64 -6.76
N TYR A 47 -32.23 8.50 -5.44
CA TYR A 47 -33.40 7.85 -4.87
C TYR A 47 -34.69 8.59 -5.24
N ASP A 48 -34.73 9.91 -5.06
CA ASP A 48 -35.87 10.76 -5.43
C ASP A 48 -36.18 10.67 -6.93
N TYR A 49 -35.16 10.82 -7.78
CA TYR A 49 -35.29 10.70 -9.24
C TYR A 49 -35.84 9.34 -9.67
N LEU A 50 -35.26 8.25 -9.15
CA LEU A 50 -35.68 6.88 -9.49
C LEU A 50 -37.07 6.57 -8.94
N SER A 51 -37.42 7.09 -7.77
CA SER A 51 -38.75 6.90 -7.16
C SER A 51 -39.86 7.59 -7.94
N LYS A 52 -39.57 8.73 -8.57
CA LYS A 52 -40.51 9.47 -9.42
C LYS A 52 -40.65 8.84 -10.80
N LYS A 53 -39.56 8.32 -11.36
CA LYS A 53 -39.52 7.79 -12.72
C LYS A 53 -39.99 6.34 -12.83
N TYR A 54 -39.74 5.51 -11.83
CA TYR A 54 -40.04 4.08 -11.86
C TYR A 54 -40.90 3.67 -10.65
N PRO A 55 -42.11 3.12 -10.87
CA PRO A 55 -43.01 2.71 -9.78
C PRO A 55 -42.54 1.45 -9.04
N ASN A 56 -41.68 0.65 -9.68
CA ASN A 56 -41.18 -0.58 -9.08
C ASN A 56 -40.11 -0.29 -8.01
N LYS A 57 -40.33 -0.83 -6.81
CA LYS A 57 -39.48 -0.67 -5.62
C LYS A 57 -38.02 -1.09 -5.83
N TYR A 58 -37.73 -2.04 -6.73
CA TYR A 58 -36.37 -2.54 -6.93
C TYR A 58 -35.42 -1.49 -7.52
N TYR A 59 -35.93 -0.59 -8.38
CA TYR A 59 -35.09 0.46 -8.97
C TYR A 59 -34.56 1.45 -7.95
N LYS A 60 -35.24 1.60 -6.79
CA LYS A 60 -34.81 2.50 -5.73
C LYS A 60 -33.50 2.04 -5.07
N TYR A 61 -33.20 0.73 -5.09
CA TYR A 61 -31.93 0.21 -4.54
C TYR A 61 -30.72 0.63 -5.37
N PHE A 62 -30.88 0.92 -6.66
CA PHE A 62 -29.78 1.42 -7.49
C PHE A 62 -29.27 2.80 -7.05
N ALA A 63 -30.04 3.55 -6.27
CA ALA A 63 -29.57 4.80 -5.68
C ALA A 63 -28.36 4.62 -4.75
N PHE A 64 -28.17 3.41 -4.20
CA PHE A 64 -27.05 3.08 -3.31
C PHE A 64 -25.79 2.63 -4.04
N ILE A 65 -25.81 2.50 -5.38
CA ILE A 65 -24.62 2.17 -6.19
C ILE A 65 -23.41 3.05 -5.83
N PRO A 66 -23.52 4.38 -5.71
CA PRO A 66 -22.37 5.23 -5.39
C PRO A 66 -21.69 4.86 -4.06
N ILE A 67 -22.47 4.50 -3.04
CA ILE A 67 -21.94 4.07 -1.74
C ILE A 67 -21.20 2.74 -1.87
N VAL A 68 -21.77 1.78 -2.62
CA VAL A 68 -21.14 0.48 -2.87
C VAL A 68 -19.85 0.64 -3.67
N LEU A 69 -19.85 1.47 -4.71
CA LEU A 69 -18.66 1.78 -5.49
C LEU A 69 -17.59 2.42 -4.62
N LEU A 70 -17.93 3.45 -3.83
CA LEU A 70 -16.96 4.08 -2.94
C LEU A 70 -16.39 3.09 -1.92
N GLY A 71 -17.23 2.23 -1.34
CA GLY A 71 -16.79 1.15 -0.47
C GLY A 71 -15.81 0.18 -1.15
N TYR A 72 -16.08 -0.19 -2.42
CA TYR A 72 -15.18 -1.02 -3.21
C TYR A 72 -13.82 -0.33 -3.46
N TRP A 73 -13.82 0.95 -3.82
CA TRP A 73 -12.58 1.71 -4.03
C TRP A 73 -11.75 1.81 -2.75
N VAL A 74 -12.36 2.10 -1.60
CA VAL A 74 -11.67 2.12 -0.31
C VAL A 74 -11.14 0.73 0.04
N TYR A 75 -11.94 -0.32 -0.15
CA TYR A 75 -11.53 -1.69 0.10
C TYR A 75 -10.32 -2.10 -0.75
N SER A 76 -10.36 -1.84 -2.06
CA SER A 76 -9.27 -2.15 -3.00
C SER A 76 -8.00 -1.33 -2.71
N SER A 77 -8.16 -0.13 -2.15
CA SER A 77 -7.04 0.72 -1.73
C SER A 77 -6.33 0.19 -0.48
N ILE A 78 -7.08 -0.41 0.45
CA ILE A 78 -6.54 -1.00 1.68
C ILE A 78 -6.01 -2.41 1.43
N PHE A 79 -6.65 -3.17 0.53
CA PHE A 79 -6.28 -4.54 0.18
C PHE A 79 -5.99 -4.63 -1.31
N PRO A 80 -4.73 -4.37 -1.73
CA PRO A 80 -4.38 -4.37 -3.14
C PRO A 80 -4.65 -5.71 -3.82
N ASP A 81 -5.08 -5.62 -5.07
CA ASP A 81 -5.31 -6.80 -5.90
C ASP A 81 -3.98 -7.51 -6.24
N SER A 82 -4.09 -8.76 -6.69
CA SER A 82 -2.92 -9.58 -7.03
C SER A 82 -2.01 -8.95 -8.07
N ASP A 83 -2.55 -8.15 -8.99
CA ASP A 83 -1.77 -7.51 -10.05
C ASP A 83 -0.81 -6.43 -9.53
N PHE A 84 -1.13 -5.80 -8.39
CA PHE A 84 -0.20 -4.91 -7.68
C PHE A 84 1.09 -5.64 -7.31
N TYR A 85 0.97 -6.78 -6.63
CA TYR A 85 2.14 -7.58 -6.22
C TYR A 85 2.90 -8.21 -7.39
N LYS A 86 2.21 -8.50 -8.50
CA LYS A 86 2.88 -8.95 -9.74
C LYS A 86 3.72 -7.83 -10.37
N ALA A 87 3.26 -6.59 -10.29
CA ALA A 87 4.04 -5.43 -10.75
C ALA A 87 5.27 -5.24 -9.87
N ASP A 88 5.13 -5.34 -8.54
CA ASP A 88 6.25 -5.27 -7.60
C ASP A 88 7.26 -6.40 -7.84
N TYR A 89 6.78 -7.63 -8.05
CA TYR A 89 7.66 -8.75 -8.41
C TYR A 89 8.49 -8.42 -9.65
N LYS A 90 7.86 -7.80 -10.66
CA LYS A 90 8.55 -7.42 -11.90
C LYS A 90 9.54 -6.27 -11.70
N GLU A 91 9.23 -5.29 -10.87
CA GLU A 91 10.17 -4.22 -10.49
C GLU A 91 11.39 -4.81 -9.77
N VAL A 92 11.16 -5.68 -8.78
CA VAL A 92 12.19 -6.26 -7.91
C VAL A 92 13.10 -7.25 -8.66
N THR A 93 12.50 -8.13 -9.47
CA THR A 93 13.22 -9.27 -10.06
C THR A 93 13.54 -9.09 -11.54
N GLN A 94 12.95 -8.10 -12.20
CA GLN A 94 12.96 -7.93 -13.66
C GLN A 94 12.37 -9.11 -14.45
N LEU A 95 11.69 -10.04 -13.77
CA LEU A 95 10.99 -11.18 -14.38
C LEU A 95 9.48 -10.95 -14.37
N ASN A 96 8.77 -11.59 -15.30
CA ASN A 96 7.32 -11.64 -15.20
C ASN A 96 6.91 -12.60 -14.09
N PHE A 97 5.84 -12.27 -13.36
CA PHE A 97 5.32 -13.15 -12.30
C PHE A 97 4.95 -14.52 -12.88
N PRO A 98 5.36 -15.64 -12.24
CA PRO A 98 5.10 -16.98 -12.79
C PRO A 98 3.60 -17.25 -12.92
N LYS A 99 3.17 -17.89 -14.02
CA LYS A 99 1.75 -18.09 -14.31
C LYS A 99 1.08 -19.07 -13.34
N GLU A 100 1.83 -20.05 -12.89
CA GLU A 100 1.40 -21.12 -11.99
C GLU A 100 1.54 -20.74 -10.51
N ALA A 101 2.08 -19.55 -10.21
CA ALA A 101 2.33 -19.11 -8.85
C ALA A 101 1.03 -18.82 -8.09
N LYS A 102 1.04 -19.15 -6.79
CA LYS A 102 -0.08 -18.96 -5.88
C LYS A 102 0.36 -18.18 -4.66
N PHE A 103 -0.30 -17.06 -4.42
CA PHE A 103 -0.06 -16.26 -3.21
C PHE A 103 -0.52 -17.03 -1.97
N ILE A 104 0.37 -17.11 -0.98
CA ILE A 104 0.08 -17.57 0.39
C ILE A 104 -0.26 -16.35 1.27
N TYR A 105 0.48 -15.26 1.10
CA TYR A 105 0.32 -14.02 1.86
C TYR A 105 0.56 -12.80 1.00
N LYS A 106 -0.17 -11.72 1.29
CA LYS A 106 -0.08 -10.43 0.62
C LYS A 106 -0.42 -9.34 1.63
N ASP A 107 0.44 -8.33 1.74
CA ASP A 107 0.20 -7.17 2.58
C ASP A 107 0.96 -5.96 2.03
N ALA A 108 0.43 -4.76 2.20
CA ALA A 108 1.06 -3.54 1.76
C ALA A 108 0.58 -2.33 2.57
N THR A 109 1.46 -1.36 2.75
CA THR A 109 1.08 -0.06 3.29
C THR A 109 0.44 0.79 2.21
N PHE A 110 -0.40 1.73 2.62
CA PHE A 110 -0.92 2.73 1.70
C PHE A 110 0.22 3.63 1.22
N PRO A 111 0.33 3.90 -0.10
CA PRO A 111 1.37 4.78 -0.62
C PRO A 111 1.21 6.20 -0.09
N ASP A 112 2.32 6.82 0.27
CA ASP A 112 2.35 8.22 0.66
C ASP A 112 2.18 9.16 -0.56
N HIS A 113 2.31 10.47 -0.35
CA HIS A 113 2.15 11.45 -1.43
C HIS A 113 3.23 11.37 -2.52
N PHE A 114 4.38 10.75 -2.24
CA PHE A 114 5.48 10.54 -3.17
C PHE A 114 5.43 9.16 -3.84
N GLY A 115 4.46 8.33 -3.42
CA GLY A 115 4.32 6.96 -3.90
C GLY A 115 5.19 5.99 -3.12
N ASP A 116 5.62 6.37 -1.91
CA ASP A 116 6.40 5.51 -1.04
C ASP A 116 5.52 4.57 -0.24
N TYR A 117 5.88 3.29 -0.30
CA TYR A 117 5.14 2.23 0.37
C TYR A 117 6.05 1.03 0.62
N THR A 118 5.56 0.19 1.51
CA THR A 118 6.11 -1.14 1.73
C THR A 118 5.12 -2.18 1.26
N SER A 119 5.57 -3.18 0.51
CA SER A 119 4.78 -4.35 0.13
C SER A 119 5.52 -5.63 0.50
N VAL A 120 4.79 -6.61 1.01
CA VAL A 120 5.30 -7.94 1.36
C VAL A 120 4.35 -8.99 0.84
N PHE A 121 4.91 -9.99 0.19
CA PHE A 121 4.13 -11.13 -0.28
C PHE A 121 4.94 -12.42 -0.26
N LEU A 122 4.22 -13.50 0.02
CA LEU A 122 4.72 -14.87 0.05
C LEU A 122 3.92 -15.67 -0.96
N PHE A 123 4.60 -16.45 -1.80
CA PHE A 123 3.93 -17.27 -2.81
C PHE A 123 4.70 -18.57 -3.06
N GLU A 124 3.98 -19.57 -3.55
CA GLU A 124 4.57 -20.79 -4.09
C GLU A 124 4.60 -20.73 -5.60
N THR A 125 5.65 -21.27 -6.21
CA THR A 125 5.81 -21.39 -7.66
C THR A 125 6.37 -22.76 -8.05
N THR A 126 6.64 -22.97 -9.33
CA THR A 126 7.28 -24.19 -9.81
C THR A 126 8.79 -24.18 -9.54
N PRO A 127 9.45 -25.34 -9.39
CA PRO A 127 10.90 -25.41 -9.22
C PRO A 127 11.69 -24.72 -10.33
N GLU A 128 11.17 -24.72 -11.57
CA GLU A 128 11.79 -24.07 -12.72
C GLU A 128 11.82 -22.56 -12.55
N ALA A 129 10.68 -21.95 -12.19
CA ALA A 129 10.58 -20.51 -11.96
C ALA A 129 11.36 -20.08 -10.70
N PHE A 130 11.41 -20.93 -9.67
CA PHE A 130 12.25 -20.70 -8.49
C PHE A 130 13.73 -20.62 -8.87
N LYS A 131 14.21 -21.58 -9.68
CA LYS A 131 15.59 -21.61 -10.14
C LYS A 131 15.91 -20.47 -11.11
N GLU A 132 14.95 -20.08 -11.95
CA GLU A 132 15.07 -18.90 -12.81
C GLU A 132 15.28 -17.63 -11.98
N LEU A 133 14.47 -17.43 -10.93
CA LEU A 133 14.66 -16.33 -10.00
C LEU A 133 16.04 -16.39 -9.35
N GLU A 134 16.44 -17.54 -8.79
CA GLU A 134 17.74 -17.68 -8.13
C GLU A 134 18.93 -17.31 -9.04
N ASN A 135 18.89 -17.72 -10.31
CA ASN A 135 19.87 -17.31 -11.31
C ASN A 135 19.82 -15.80 -11.58
N GLN A 136 18.61 -15.25 -11.71
CA GLN A 136 18.40 -13.82 -11.96
C GLN A 136 18.95 -12.95 -10.83
N LEU A 137 18.82 -13.38 -9.57
CA LEU A 137 19.39 -12.65 -8.42
C LEU A 137 20.90 -12.52 -8.49
N SER A 138 21.56 -13.55 -9.05
CA SER A 138 23.01 -13.54 -9.26
C SER A 138 23.41 -12.54 -10.37
N VAL A 139 22.57 -12.37 -11.40
CA VAL A 139 22.77 -11.40 -12.48
C VAL A 139 22.53 -9.97 -12.01
N LEU A 140 21.54 -9.76 -11.13
CA LEU A 140 21.18 -8.46 -10.58
C LEU A 140 22.06 -8.02 -9.40
N GLU A 141 23.13 -8.77 -9.10
CA GLU A 141 24.10 -8.47 -8.04
C GLU A 141 23.45 -8.27 -6.66
N PHE A 142 22.38 -9.02 -6.35
CA PHE A 142 21.80 -9.01 -5.01
C PHE A 142 22.81 -9.54 -3.98
N ASN A 143 22.95 -8.83 -2.87
CA ASN A 143 23.83 -9.25 -1.79
C ASN A 143 23.16 -10.33 -0.96
N GLN A 144 23.78 -11.51 -0.89
CA GLN A 144 23.30 -12.56 0.01
C GLN A 144 23.66 -12.21 1.46
N VAL A 145 22.66 -12.19 2.33
CA VAL A 145 22.83 -11.89 3.75
C VAL A 145 22.99 -13.20 4.53
N GLN A 146 24.07 -13.31 5.30
CA GLN A 146 24.36 -14.50 6.12
C GLN A 146 23.68 -14.49 7.49
N ASP A 147 23.41 -13.29 8.04
CA ASP A 147 22.77 -13.15 9.35
C ASP A 147 21.24 -13.24 9.27
N SER A 148 20.65 -13.85 10.30
CA SER A 148 19.22 -14.16 10.44
C SER A 148 18.31 -12.95 10.67
N VAL A 149 18.83 -11.72 10.55
CA VAL A 149 18.08 -10.50 10.84
C VAL A 149 17.74 -9.81 9.53
N PHE A 150 16.49 -10.00 9.08
CA PHE A 150 15.91 -9.06 8.14
C PHE A 150 15.97 -7.66 8.76
N LEU A 151 16.56 -6.70 8.07
CA LEU A 151 16.43 -5.28 8.46
C LEU A 151 14.95 -4.87 8.51
N ALA A 152 14.09 -5.56 7.75
CA ALA A 152 12.64 -5.46 7.72
C ALA A 152 11.91 -6.51 8.60
N ALA A 153 12.51 -6.99 9.70
CA ALA A 153 11.96 -8.10 10.51
C ALA A 153 10.49 -7.89 10.93
N ASN A 154 10.11 -6.66 11.29
CA ASN A 154 8.72 -6.36 11.68
C ASN A 154 7.74 -6.46 10.50
N THR A 155 8.18 -6.03 9.31
CA THR A 155 7.38 -6.05 8.09
C THR A 155 7.21 -7.49 7.55
N ILE A 156 8.26 -8.29 7.67
CA ILE A 156 8.34 -9.64 7.07
C ILE A 156 7.82 -10.72 8.01
N ALA A 157 7.89 -10.52 9.34
CA ALA A 157 7.43 -11.50 10.33
C ALA A 157 5.98 -11.99 10.11
N PRO A 158 4.98 -11.14 9.80
CA PRO A 158 3.63 -11.61 9.47
C PRO A 158 3.60 -12.63 8.33
N ALA A 159 4.41 -12.42 7.28
CA ALA A 159 4.51 -13.33 6.15
C ALA A 159 5.21 -14.64 6.52
N LEU A 160 6.30 -14.57 7.30
CA LEU A 160 7.01 -15.76 7.80
C LEU A 160 6.10 -16.64 8.66
N ASN A 161 5.22 -16.04 9.47
CA ASN A 161 4.22 -16.77 10.28
C ASN A 161 3.11 -17.44 9.45
N ARG A 162 3.03 -17.22 8.13
CA ARG A 162 2.09 -17.90 7.24
C ARG A 162 2.62 -19.20 6.64
N THR A 163 3.86 -19.58 6.98
CA THR A 163 4.48 -20.79 6.45
C THR A 163 5.27 -21.53 7.52
N ASN A 164 5.31 -22.85 7.41
CA ASN A 164 6.14 -23.72 8.27
C ASN A 164 7.48 -24.08 7.61
N ARG A 165 7.80 -23.45 6.47
CA ARG A 165 9.02 -23.70 5.69
C ARG A 165 10.17 -22.91 6.28
N ASN A 166 11.38 -23.44 6.22
CA ASN A 166 12.55 -22.71 6.71
C ASN A 166 13.13 -21.83 5.60
N LEU A 167 13.42 -20.60 5.95
CA LEU A 167 14.14 -19.68 5.09
C LEU A 167 15.61 -20.12 4.98
N THR A 168 16.09 -20.40 3.77
CA THR A 168 17.45 -20.91 3.53
C THR A 168 18.38 -19.86 2.97
N LYS A 169 17.89 -18.97 2.10
CA LYS A 169 18.68 -17.88 1.52
C LYS A 169 17.93 -16.57 1.57
N GLN A 170 18.68 -15.51 1.81
CA GLN A 170 18.17 -14.15 1.90
C GLN A 170 19.03 -13.24 1.03
N TYR A 171 18.38 -12.39 0.27
CA TYR A 171 19.00 -11.48 -0.66
C TYR A 171 18.47 -10.08 -0.42
N VAL A 172 19.39 -9.11 -0.44
CA VAL A 172 19.06 -7.69 -0.33
C VAL A 172 19.71 -6.93 -1.47
N SER A 173 18.91 -6.08 -2.11
CA SER A 173 19.38 -5.07 -3.06
C SER A 173 18.61 -3.78 -2.81
N GLY A 174 19.09 -2.65 -3.30
CA GLY A 174 18.42 -1.39 -3.09
C GLY A 174 19.27 -0.18 -3.44
N GLU A 175 18.58 0.90 -3.73
CA GLU A 175 19.13 2.23 -3.92
C GLU A 175 18.92 3.07 -2.65
N THR A 176 19.13 4.39 -2.74
CA THR A 176 19.06 5.26 -1.55
C THR A 176 17.63 5.43 -1.03
N ASP A 177 16.64 5.27 -1.91
CA ASP A 177 15.20 5.49 -1.73
C ASP A 177 14.39 4.18 -1.73
N LYS A 178 15.00 3.05 -2.07
CA LYS A 178 14.32 1.74 -2.16
C LYS A 178 15.19 0.61 -1.69
N ARG A 179 14.59 -0.36 -1.00
CA ARG A 179 15.20 -1.66 -0.69
C ARG A 179 14.28 -2.80 -1.08
N PHE A 180 14.89 -3.86 -1.59
CA PHE A 180 14.26 -5.10 -1.98
C PHE A 180 14.86 -6.22 -1.15
N TYR A 181 14.00 -7.03 -0.54
CA TYR A 181 14.38 -8.24 0.17
C TYR A 181 13.71 -9.43 -0.48
N ILE A 182 14.49 -10.49 -0.69
CA ILE A 182 14.03 -11.72 -1.30
C ILE A 182 14.44 -12.88 -0.42
N GLY A 183 13.46 -13.68 -0.01
CA GLY A 183 13.64 -14.88 0.79
C GLY A 183 13.36 -16.13 -0.02
N LEU A 184 14.32 -17.06 -0.06
CA LEU A 184 14.17 -18.37 -0.66
C LEU A 184 14.10 -19.44 0.43
N PHE A 185 13.15 -20.35 0.33
CA PHE A 185 12.88 -21.36 1.34
C PHE A 185 13.44 -22.75 0.97
N ASP A 186 13.48 -23.64 1.95
CA ASP A 186 14.04 -25.01 1.87
C ASP A 186 13.37 -25.95 0.86
N ASP A 187 12.18 -25.59 0.39
CA ASP A 187 11.38 -26.42 -0.49
C ASP A 187 11.58 -26.18 -1.99
N ALA A 188 12.45 -25.23 -2.34
CA ALA A 188 12.71 -24.81 -3.72
C ALA A 188 11.46 -24.38 -4.51
N LYS A 189 10.44 -23.84 -3.81
CA LYS A 189 9.17 -23.40 -4.41
C LYS A 189 8.59 -22.17 -3.75
N THR A 190 8.79 -22.01 -2.44
CA THR A 190 8.27 -20.88 -1.68
C THR A 190 9.25 -19.71 -1.76
N ILE A 191 8.72 -18.53 -2.10
CA ILE A 191 9.48 -17.29 -2.25
C ILE A 191 8.77 -16.18 -1.47
N LEU A 192 9.56 -15.40 -0.73
CA LEU A 192 9.14 -14.17 -0.10
C LEU A 192 9.75 -12.99 -0.85
N ILE A 193 8.96 -11.97 -1.11
CA ILE A 193 9.40 -10.69 -1.65
C ILE A 193 8.92 -9.59 -0.70
N CYS A 194 9.82 -8.67 -0.39
CA CYS A 194 9.52 -7.42 0.28
C CYS A 194 10.13 -6.27 -0.52
N ARG A 195 9.33 -5.24 -0.76
CA ARG A 195 9.74 -3.96 -1.34
C ARG A 195 9.47 -2.89 -0.30
N GLU A 196 10.47 -2.08 0.02
CA GLU A 196 10.36 -0.91 0.91
C GLU A 196 10.85 0.32 0.15
N SER A 197 10.12 1.43 0.20
CA SER A 197 10.57 2.73 -0.31
C SER A 197 10.26 3.88 0.67
N TRP A 198 11.05 4.95 0.64
CA TRP A 198 11.01 6.10 1.56
C TRP A 198 11.66 7.37 1.00
#